data_AF-A0A431N4U0-F1
#
_entry.id   AF-A0A431N4U0-F1
#
_cell.length_a   1.000
_cell.length_b   1.000
_cell.length_c   1.000
_cell.angle_alpha   90.00
_cell.angle_beta   90.00
_cell.angle_gamma   90.00
#
_symmetry.space_group_name_H-M   'P 1'
#
loop_
_entity.id
_entity.type
_entity.pdbx_description
1 polymer ?
#
loop_
_entity_poly.entity_id
_entity_poly.type
_entity_poly.pdbx_seq_one_letter_code
_entity_poly.pdbx_strand_id
1 'polypeptide(L)'
;MLYRLRLERDLKRWQDKGLLTEAAAAAIRADLASTHWGIGAAGAFAILGAVLFGFAVMSFVAANWEGMSKLLRIVLLLATLWACYGGATFFFGRNLDRFGHAAVLGGIAVFGGSIMLIAQMYHMEGNPPDAVLLWTLGALVAAYLARSGPALAAAFVLMTVWSVYERNLSDGLDLGFLPVWAIGAFCAYALSWRPGLHLAAISLLVWIVPLGGLVLDQHAHWIVVLIGLAVGLAGSLGAKELDRVVGPVSGAVFAYGLAITIAALFILQFIDDRAIPQTRDPNGMLVLVLLAVLTLALLLAAMAWGIHTDNNGAMWIAYAAFAAEIFTLYAKTFGNLLNTSLFFLMAAIIVSGLAWLALRLHKRSHPLAGAVA
;
A
#
# COMPACT_ATOMS: atom_id res chain seq x y z
N MET A 1 -7.93 16.15 -6.11
CA MET A 1 -9.04 16.97 -6.66
C MET A 1 -9.57 17.99 -5.63
N LEU A 2 -9.90 17.57 -4.40
CA LEU A 2 -10.39 18.45 -3.31
C LEU A 2 -9.45 19.61 -2.94
N TYR A 3 -8.13 19.40 -2.95
CA TYR A 3 -7.15 20.45 -2.66
C TYR A 3 -7.20 21.60 -3.67
N ARG A 4 -7.31 21.30 -4.97
CA ARG A 4 -7.35 22.29 -6.05
C ARG A 4 -8.58 23.19 -5.94
N LEU A 5 -9.74 22.60 -5.65
CA LEU A 5 -11.00 23.32 -5.41
C LEU A 5 -10.93 24.22 -4.15
N ARG A 6 -10.30 23.73 -3.09
CA ARG A 6 -10.10 24.52 -1.86
C ARG A 6 -9.13 25.69 -2.11
N LEU A 7 -8.04 25.44 -2.82
CA LEU A 7 -7.04 26.45 -3.17
C LEU A 7 -7.58 27.52 -4.12
N GLU A 8 -8.41 27.16 -5.11
CA GLU A 8 -9.07 28.15 -5.97
C GLU A 8 -9.97 29.10 -5.17
N ARG A 9 -10.70 28.56 -4.20
CA ARG A 9 -11.53 29.35 -3.29
C ARG A 9 -10.68 30.27 -2.39
N ASP A 10 -9.56 29.76 -1.89
CA ASP A 10 -8.67 30.53 -1.02
C ASP A 10 -7.93 31.64 -1.81
N LEU A 11 -7.48 31.35 -3.04
CA LEU A 11 -6.91 32.34 -3.96
C LEU A 11 -7.88 33.48 -4.22
N LYS A 12 -9.15 33.16 -4.55
CA LYS A 12 -10.18 34.19 -4.75
C LYS A 12 -10.39 35.02 -3.48
N ARG A 13 -10.51 34.36 -2.32
CA ARG A 13 -10.67 35.04 -1.03
C ARG A 13 -9.49 35.96 -0.69
N TRP A 14 -8.27 35.60 -1.07
CA TRP A 14 -7.09 36.44 -0.84
C TRP A 14 -6.98 37.61 -1.82
N GLN A 15 -7.41 37.42 -3.08
CA GLN A 15 -7.55 38.50 -4.05
C GLN A 15 -8.62 39.52 -3.59
N ASP A 16 -9.79 39.04 -3.15
CA ASP A 16 -10.89 39.89 -2.65
C ASP A 16 -10.47 40.71 -1.43
N LYS A 17 -9.50 40.22 -0.64
CA LYS A 17 -8.92 40.92 0.52
C LYS A 17 -7.73 41.84 0.19
N GLY A 18 -7.35 41.95 -1.08
CA GLY A 18 -6.18 42.73 -1.52
C GLY A 18 -4.84 42.16 -1.05
N LEU A 19 -4.81 40.94 -0.51
CA LEU A 19 -3.60 40.27 -0.02
C LEU A 19 -2.77 39.68 -1.15
N LEU A 20 -3.36 39.53 -2.34
CA LEU A 20 -2.73 38.90 -3.49
C LEU A 20 -3.08 39.62 -4.77
N THR A 21 -2.08 39.91 -5.61
CA THR A 21 -2.29 40.50 -6.94
C THR A 21 -2.79 39.44 -7.92
N GLU A 22 -3.46 39.89 -8.98
CA GLU A 22 -3.93 38.99 -10.04
C GLU A 22 -2.77 38.29 -10.77
N ALA A 23 -1.64 38.98 -10.95
CA ALA A 23 -0.42 38.40 -11.49
C ALA A 23 0.15 37.27 -10.58
N ALA A 24 0.17 37.47 -9.25
CA ALA A 24 0.62 36.45 -8.31
C ALA A 24 -0.34 35.24 -8.27
N ALA A 25 -1.65 35.47 -8.33
CA ALA A 25 -2.63 34.39 -8.42
C ALA A 25 -2.47 33.58 -9.71
N ALA A 26 -2.22 34.25 -10.84
CA ALA A 26 -1.99 33.61 -12.13
C ALA A 26 -0.69 32.77 -12.12
N ALA A 27 0.38 33.28 -11.51
CA ALA A 27 1.64 32.55 -11.35
C ALA A 27 1.45 31.28 -10.48
N ILE A 28 0.74 31.36 -9.36
CA ILE A 28 0.44 30.20 -8.50
C ILE A 28 -0.44 29.18 -9.26
N ARG A 29 -1.42 29.63 -10.05
CA ARG A 29 -2.24 28.73 -10.88
C ARG A 29 -1.41 28.03 -11.96
N ALA A 30 -0.48 28.75 -12.59
CA ALA A 30 0.43 28.20 -13.59
C ALA A 30 1.38 27.16 -12.97
N ASP A 31 1.91 27.43 -11.78
CA ASP A 31 2.74 26.48 -11.02
C ASP A 31 1.96 25.23 -10.57
N LEU A 32 0.70 25.41 -10.17
CA LEU A 32 -0.16 24.28 -9.85
C LEU A 32 -0.54 23.44 -11.08
N ALA A 33 -0.63 24.08 -12.25
CA ALA A 33 -0.92 23.41 -13.51
C ALA A 33 0.31 22.68 -14.08
N SER A 34 1.53 23.22 -13.87
CA SER A 34 2.77 22.52 -14.23
C SER A 34 3.06 21.35 -13.28
N THR A 35 2.61 21.46 -12.02
CA THR A 35 2.71 20.38 -11.02
C THR A 35 1.62 19.33 -11.23
N HIS A 36 1.76 18.52 -12.28
CA HIS A 36 0.96 17.30 -12.45
C HIS A 36 1.37 16.25 -11.40
N TRP A 37 0.81 16.36 -10.19
CA TRP A 37 0.93 15.32 -9.16
C TRP A 37 -0.06 14.20 -9.43
N GLY A 38 0.45 13.18 -10.13
CA GLY A 38 -0.21 11.91 -10.33
C GLY A 38 0.42 11.16 -11.49
N ILE A 39 0.61 9.86 -11.32
CA ILE A 39 0.65 8.96 -12.47
C ILE A 39 -0.76 9.05 -13.05
N GLY A 40 -0.99 10.00 -13.98
CA GLY A 40 -2.25 10.06 -14.72
C GLY A 40 -2.48 8.70 -15.36
N ALA A 41 -3.74 8.33 -15.63
CA ALA A 41 -4.06 7.03 -16.24
C ALA A 41 -3.14 6.70 -17.43
N ALA A 42 -2.77 7.70 -18.24
CA ALA A 42 -1.79 7.60 -19.32
C ALA A 42 -0.39 7.10 -18.88
N GLY A 43 0.15 7.57 -17.76
CA GLY A 43 1.42 7.10 -17.22
C GLY A 43 1.34 5.66 -16.71
N ALA A 44 0.22 5.29 -16.08
CA ALA A 44 -0.01 3.92 -15.62
C ALA A 44 -0.14 2.96 -16.81
N PHE A 45 -0.90 3.37 -17.84
CA PHE A 45 -1.01 2.63 -19.10
C PHE A 45 0.31 2.55 -19.85
N ALA A 46 1.16 3.58 -19.81
CA ALA A 46 2.48 3.54 -20.42
C ALA A 46 3.39 2.51 -19.73
N ILE A 47 3.38 2.46 -18.40
CA ILE A 47 4.13 1.46 -17.63
C ILE A 47 3.57 0.06 -17.91
N LEU A 48 2.25 -0.12 -17.85
CA LEU A 48 1.59 -1.40 -18.14
C LEU A 48 1.89 -1.86 -19.56
N GLY A 49 1.83 -0.95 -20.54
CA GLY A 49 2.17 -1.21 -21.93
C GLY A 49 3.62 -1.64 -22.10
N ALA A 50 4.56 -1.00 -21.41
CA ALA A 50 5.97 -1.40 -21.41
C ALA A 50 6.17 -2.81 -20.80
N VAL A 51 5.49 -3.12 -19.71
CA VAL A 51 5.54 -4.45 -19.06
C VAL A 51 4.92 -5.52 -19.98
N LEU A 52 3.73 -5.27 -20.53
CA LEU A 52 3.06 -6.18 -21.48
C LEU A 52 3.89 -6.38 -22.75
N PHE A 53 4.53 -5.33 -23.26
CA PHE A 53 5.46 -5.44 -24.38
C PHE A 53 6.65 -6.33 -24.03
N GLY A 54 7.22 -6.18 -22.83
CA GLY A 54 8.25 -7.08 -22.31
C GLY A 54 7.79 -8.54 -22.31
N PHE A 55 6.60 -8.83 -21.78
CA PHE A 55 6.03 -10.18 -21.83
C PHE A 55 5.80 -10.67 -23.25
N ALA A 56 5.28 -9.82 -24.16
CA ALA A 56 5.06 -10.19 -25.55
C ALA A 56 6.37 -10.57 -26.27
N VAL A 57 7.44 -9.80 -26.06
CA VAL A 57 8.77 -10.12 -26.59
C VAL A 57 9.26 -11.45 -26.02
N MET A 58 9.13 -11.67 -24.72
CA MET A 58 9.53 -12.93 -24.08
C MET A 58 8.72 -14.13 -24.58
N SER A 59 7.40 -13.99 -24.73
CA SER A 59 6.54 -15.04 -25.30
C SER A 59 6.87 -15.32 -26.76
N PHE A 60 7.17 -14.31 -27.57
CA PHE A 60 7.59 -14.49 -28.96
C PHE A 60 8.93 -15.23 -29.04
N VAL A 61 9.89 -14.86 -28.21
CA VAL A 61 11.19 -15.54 -28.11
C VAL A 61 11.00 -17.00 -27.67
N ALA A 62 10.16 -17.24 -26.66
CA ALA A 62 9.81 -18.58 -26.20
C ALA A 62 9.10 -19.41 -27.30
N ALA A 63 8.26 -18.80 -28.13
CA ALA A 63 7.59 -19.49 -29.24
C ALA A 63 8.55 -19.91 -30.37
N ASN A 64 9.65 -19.17 -30.58
CA ASN A 64 10.67 -19.49 -31.58
C ASN A 64 11.86 -20.26 -30.99
N TRP A 65 11.72 -20.75 -29.75
CA TRP A 65 12.83 -21.25 -28.94
C TRP A 65 13.42 -22.56 -29.46
N GLU A 66 12.59 -23.50 -29.95
CA GLU A 66 13.02 -24.84 -30.39
C GLU A 66 14.06 -24.80 -31.52
N GLY A 67 13.97 -23.84 -32.43
CA GLY A 67 14.89 -23.72 -33.57
C GLY A 67 16.24 -23.08 -33.26
N MET A 68 16.45 -22.51 -32.06
CA MET A 68 17.65 -21.76 -31.71
C MET A 68 18.69 -22.59 -30.95
N SER A 69 19.97 -22.41 -31.25
CA SER A 69 21.06 -23.00 -30.46
C SER A 69 21.11 -22.40 -29.05
N LYS A 70 21.60 -23.17 -28.06
CA LYS A 70 21.71 -22.69 -26.66
C LYS A 70 22.52 -21.39 -26.55
N LEU A 71 23.61 -21.28 -27.30
CA LEU A 71 24.44 -20.07 -27.31
C LEU A 71 23.68 -18.86 -27.85
N LEU A 72 22.94 -19.03 -28.94
CA LEU A 72 22.15 -17.94 -29.53
C LEU A 72 21.08 -17.44 -28.55
N ARG A 73 20.41 -18.34 -27.82
CA ARG A 73 19.44 -17.99 -26.78
C ARG A 73 20.08 -17.12 -25.69
N ILE A 74 21.24 -17.52 -25.16
CA ILE A 74 21.96 -16.75 -24.13
C ILE A 74 22.38 -15.38 -24.66
N VAL A 75 22.94 -15.31 -25.87
CA VAL A 75 23.34 -14.05 -26.50
C VAL A 75 22.14 -13.12 -26.68
N LEU A 76 21.00 -13.65 -27.11
CA LEU A 76 19.76 -12.87 -27.29
C LEU A 76 19.23 -12.32 -25.96
N LEU A 77 19.19 -13.15 -24.91
CA LEU A 77 18.78 -12.72 -23.57
C LEU A 77 19.70 -11.61 -23.04
N LEU A 78 21.02 -11.81 -23.14
CA LEU A 78 22.00 -10.81 -22.73
C LEU A 78 21.90 -9.53 -23.56
N ALA A 79 21.80 -9.63 -24.89
CA ALA A 79 21.69 -8.48 -25.78
C ALA A 79 20.44 -7.65 -25.46
N THR A 80 19.31 -8.31 -25.19
CA THR A 80 18.06 -7.64 -24.81
C THR A 80 18.20 -6.94 -23.45
N LEU A 81 18.84 -7.61 -22.47
CA LEU A 81 19.11 -7.02 -21.16
C LEU A 81 20.00 -5.77 -21.27
N TRP A 82 21.09 -5.85 -22.05
CA TRP A 82 21.97 -4.73 -22.35
C TRP A 82 21.25 -3.61 -23.09
N ALA A 83 20.36 -3.93 -24.02
CA ALA A 83 19.55 -2.94 -24.73
C ALA A 83 18.61 -2.19 -23.79
N CYS A 84 17.99 -2.87 -22.81
CA CYS A 84 17.14 -2.22 -21.81
C CYS A 84 17.93 -1.26 -20.92
N TYR A 85 19.02 -1.70 -20.30
CA TYR A 85 19.80 -0.85 -19.38
C TYR A 85 20.63 0.22 -20.12
N GLY A 86 21.16 -0.10 -21.31
CA GLY A 86 21.80 0.87 -22.19
C GLY A 86 20.80 1.91 -22.70
N GLY A 87 19.60 1.48 -23.08
CA GLY A 87 18.48 2.35 -23.42
C GLY A 87 18.08 3.26 -22.26
N ALA A 88 17.99 2.73 -21.04
CA ALA A 88 17.74 3.54 -19.84
C ALA A 88 18.80 4.64 -19.67
N THR A 89 20.08 4.28 -19.80
CA THR A 89 21.20 5.24 -19.73
C THR A 89 21.09 6.32 -20.80
N PHE A 90 20.77 5.93 -22.04
CA PHE A 90 20.55 6.86 -23.15
C PHE A 90 19.38 7.82 -22.88
N PHE A 91 18.23 7.30 -22.41
CA PHE A 91 17.04 8.12 -22.14
C PHE A 91 17.26 9.07 -20.97
N PHE A 92 17.87 8.62 -19.87
CA PHE A 92 18.24 9.51 -18.77
C PHE A 92 19.24 10.59 -19.21
N GLY A 93 20.23 10.24 -20.06
CA GLY A 93 21.17 11.22 -20.63
C GLY A 93 20.52 12.26 -21.56
N ARG A 94 19.29 12.02 -22.02
CA ARG A 94 18.48 12.96 -22.82
C ARG A 94 17.38 13.65 -22.01
N ASN A 95 17.37 13.51 -20.69
CA ASN A 95 16.30 14.00 -19.79
C ASN A 95 14.91 13.46 -20.15
N LEU A 96 14.85 12.23 -20.69
CA LEU A 96 13.62 11.52 -21.01
C LEU A 96 13.26 10.52 -19.91
N ASP A 97 13.12 11.03 -18.68
CA ASP A 97 13.05 10.22 -17.44
C ASP A 97 11.97 9.14 -17.47
N ARG A 98 10.81 9.43 -18.07
CA ARG A 98 9.71 8.45 -18.20
C ARG A 98 10.14 7.22 -18.99
N PHE A 99 10.84 7.42 -20.10
CA PHE A 99 11.37 6.34 -20.93
C PHE A 99 12.55 5.65 -20.25
N GLY A 100 13.38 6.40 -19.51
CA GLY A 100 14.45 5.84 -18.69
C GLY A 100 13.91 4.86 -17.64
N HIS A 101 12.94 5.27 -16.83
CA HIS A 101 12.30 4.40 -15.85
C HIS A 101 11.59 3.19 -16.49
N ALA A 102 10.91 3.39 -17.63
CA ALA A 102 10.29 2.30 -18.37
C ALA A 102 11.32 1.29 -18.90
N ALA A 103 12.47 1.76 -19.38
CA ALA A 103 13.55 0.89 -19.84
C ALA A 103 14.19 0.09 -18.69
N VAL A 104 14.33 0.68 -17.49
CA VAL A 104 14.76 -0.06 -16.29
C VAL A 104 13.75 -1.15 -15.91
N LEU A 105 12.46 -0.83 -15.93
CA LEU A 105 11.40 -1.82 -15.67
C LEU A 105 11.40 -2.95 -16.72
N GLY A 106 11.61 -2.60 -17.99
CA GLY A 106 11.82 -3.57 -19.07
C GLY A 106 13.02 -4.46 -18.79
N GLY A 107 14.15 -3.89 -18.34
CA GLY A 107 15.34 -4.64 -17.93
C GLY A 107 15.06 -5.61 -16.78
N ILE A 108 14.30 -5.19 -15.77
CA ILE A 108 13.86 -6.05 -14.66
C ILE A 108 12.98 -7.20 -15.17
N ALA A 109 12.03 -6.93 -16.07
CA ALA A 109 11.16 -7.96 -16.64
C ALA A 109 11.95 -8.97 -17.50
N VAL A 110 12.86 -8.48 -18.35
CA VAL A 110 13.75 -9.31 -19.18
C VAL A 110 14.67 -10.14 -18.28
N PHE A 111 15.16 -9.60 -17.17
CA PHE A 111 15.98 -10.34 -16.20
C PHE A 111 15.22 -11.53 -15.60
N GLY A 112 14.00 -11.30 -15.09
CA GLY A 112 13.14 -12.38 -14.57
C GLY A 112 12.82 -13.44 -15.62
N GLY A 113 12.42 -13.01 -16.81
CA GLY A 113 12.15 -13.91 -17.93
C GLY A 113 13.40 -14.70 -18.35
N SER A 114 14.58 -14.09 -18.30
CA SER A 114 15.85 -14.76 -18.60
C SER A 114 16.16 -15.85 -17.57
N ILE A 115 15.95 -15.58 -16.27
CA ILE A 115 16.14 -16.60 -15.21
C ILE A 115 15.27 -17.81 -15.49
N MET A 116 13.98 -17.60 -15.78
CA MET A 116 13.03 -18.68 -16.05
C MET A 116 13.40 -19.49 -17.29
N LEU A 117 13.74 -18.83 -18.39
CA LEU A 117 14.12 -19.50 -19.64
C LEU A 117 15.44 -20.26 -19.53
N ILE A 118 16.41 -19.73 -18.76
CA ILE A 118 17.67 -20.43 -18.49
C ILE A 118 17.40 -21.67 -17.62
N ALA A 119 16.59 -21.53 -16.57
CA ALA A 119 16.21 -22.66 -15.72
C ALA A 119 15.54 -23.78 -16.53
N GLN A 120 14.61 -23.44 -17.44
CA GLN A 120 13.99 -24.40 -18.36
C GLN A 120 15.01 -25.00 -19.34
N MET A 121 15.87 -24.19 -19.96
CA MET A 121 16.84 -24.64 -20.97
C MET A 121 17.85 -25.66 -20.42
N TYR A 122 18.21 -25.54 -19.15
CA TYR A 122 19.15 -26.44 -18.48
C TYR A 122 18.48 -27.49 -17.60
N HIS A 123 17.14 -27.56 -17.58
CA HIS A 123 16.38 -28.47 -16.72
C HIS A 123 16.85 -28.37 -15.25
N MET A 124 17.00 -27.15 -14.76
CA MET A 124 17.46 -26.91 -13.39
C MET A 124 16.37 -27.35 -12.41
N GLU A 125 16.66 -28.38 -11.63
CA GLU A 125 15.84 -28.80 -10.48
C GLU A 125 16.26 -27.99 -9.25
N GLY A 126 15.31 -27.35 -8.57
CA GLY A 126 15.58 -26.49 -7.42
C GLY A 126 14.31 -25.89 -6.81
N ASN A 127 14.47 -25.08 -5.77
CA ASN A 127 13.35 -24.40 -5.11
C ASN A 127 12.89 -23.20 -5.98
N PRO A 128 11.67 -23.21 -6.56
CA PRO A 128 11.23 -22.13 -7.46
C PRO A 128 11.24 -20.71 -6.86
N PRO A 129 10.92 -20.49 -5.57
CA PRO A 129 11.10 -19.19 -4.90
C PRO A 129 12.50 -18.60 -5.01
N ASP A 130 13.56 -19.41 -5.09
CA ASP A 130 14.95 -18.91 -5.20
C ASP A 130 15.15 -18.08 -6.48
N ALA A 131 14.46 -18.45 -7.57
CA ALA A 131 14.46 -17.69 -8.81
C ALA A 131 13.80 -16.30 -8.62
N VAL A 132 12.73 -16.23 -7.82
CA VAL A 132 12.04 -14.97 -7.49
C VAL A 132 12.88 -14.12 -6.54
N LEU A 133 13.62 -14.74 -5.61
CA LEU A 133 14.59 -14.04 -4.77
C LEU A 133 15.71 -13.42 -5.63
N LEU A 134 16.31 -14.20 -6.53
CA LEU A 134 17.35 -13.70 -7.43
C LEU A 134 16.82 -12.53 -8.27
N TRP A 135 15.59 -12.65 -8.78
CA TRP A 135 14.91 -11.58 -9.50
C TRP A 135 14.72 -10.33 -8.62
N THR A 136 14.27 -10.50 -7.38
CA THR A 136 14.11 -9.43 -6.39
C THR A 136 15.43 -8.69 -6.15
N LEU A 137 16.53 -9.43 -5.95
CA LEU A 137 17.86 -8.85 -5.73
C LEU A 137 18.32 -8.05 -6.95
N GLY A 138 18.14 -8.59 -8.16
CA GLY A 138 18.42 -7.86 -9.40
C GLY A 138 17.59 -6.59 -9.54
N ALA A 139 16.31 -6.64 -9.17
CA ALA A 139 15.42 -5.48 -9.18
C ALA A 139 15.84 -4.41 -8.16
N LEU A 140 16.26 -4.79 -6.96
CA LEU A 140 16.79 -3.87 -5.94
C LEU A 140 18.06 -3.17 -6.42
N VAL A 141 19.00 -3.92 -7.00
CA VAL A 141 20.24 -3.37 -7.56
C VAL A 141 19.93 -2.40 -8.69
N ALA A 142 19.07 -2.79 -9.64
CA ALA A 142 18.65 -1.93 -10.75
C ALA A 142 17.95 -0.66 -10.25
N ALA A 143 17.06 -0.78 -9.26
CA ALA A 143 16.34 0.34 -8.68
C ALA A 143 17.27 1.34 -7.99
N TYR A 144 18.25 0.85 -7.23
CA TYR A 144 19.21 1.68 -6.52
C TYR A 144 20.18 2.38 -7.47
N LEU A 145 20.79 1.62 -8.39
CA LEU A 145 21.76 2.17 -9.36
C LEU A 145 21.11 3.20 -10.31
N ALA A 146 19.91 2.90 -10.80
CA ALA A 146 19.18 3.82 -11.68
C ALA A 146 18.40 4.91 -10.91
N ARG A 147 18.45 4.91 -9.58
CA ARG A 147 17.66 5.80 -8.69
C ARG A 147 16.18 5.85 -9.08
N SER A 148 15.61 4.68 -9.40
CA SER A 148 14.30 4.55 -10.03
C SER A 148 13.23 4.10 -9.02
N GLY A 149 12.33 5.02 -8.65
CA GLY A 149 11.19 4.72 -7.77
C GLY A 149 10.28 3.59 -8.30
N PRO A 150 9.83 3.62 -9.58
CA PRO A 150 9.03 2.52 -10.14
C PRO A 150 9.73 1.17 -10.10
N ALA A 151 11.05 1.13 -10.32
CA ALA A 151 11.83 -0.10 -10.20
C ALA A 151 11.91 -0.61 -8.75
N LEU A 152 12.04 0.29 -7.78
CA LEU A 152 11.96 -0.06 -6.37
C LEU A 152 10.56 -0.58 -5.99
N ALA A 153 9.51 -0.04 -6.61
CA ALA A 153 8.15 -0.57 -6.46
C ALA A 153 8.05 -2.02 -6.95
N ALA A 154 8.60 -2.31 -8.12
CA ALA A 154 8.66 -3.66 -8.66
C ALA A 154 9.45 -4.61 -7.73
N ALA A 155 10.56 -4.14 -7.14
CA ALA A 155 11.31 -4.90 -6.15
C ALA A 155 10.49 -5.24 -4.89
N PHE A 156 9.69 -4.29 -4.37
CA PHE A 156 8.77 -4.56 -3.25
C PHE A 156 7.69 -5.59 -3.61
N VAL A 157 7.15 -5.54 -4.83
CA VAL A 157 6.20 -6.56 -5.31
C VAL A 157 6.87 -7.93 -5.38
N LEU A 158 8.05 -8.01 -6.00
CA LEU A 158 8.78 -9.26 -6.16
C LEU A 158 9.19 -9.88 -4.83
N MET A 159 9.67 -9.10 -3.85
CA MET A 159 10.02 -9.63 -2.53
C MET A 159 8.80 -10.18 -1.78
N THR A 160 7.63 -9.53 -1.92
CA THR A 160 6.39 -10.02 -1.31
C THR A 160 5.93 -11.30 -1.99
N VAL A 161 5.98 -11.37 -3.32
CA VAL A 161 5.66 -12.59 -4.08
C VAL A 161 6.59 -13.74 -3.67
N TRP A 162 7.91 -13.47 -3.59
CA TRP A 162 8.89 -14.44 -3.14
C TRP A 162 8.55 -15.00 -1.75
N SER A 163 8.35 -14.13 -0.76
CA SER A 163 8.10 -14.56 0.61
C SER A 163 6.77 -15.30 0.77
N VAL A 164 5.72 -14.85 0.08
CA VAL A 164 4.43 -15.57 0.05
C VAL A 164 4.61 -16.93 -0.60
N TYR A 165 5.37 -17.04 -1.69
CA TYR A 165 5.61 -18.32 -2.35
C TYR A 165 6.40 -19.27 -1.45
N GLU A 166 7.47 -18.80 -0.82
CA GLU A 166 8.29 -19.59 0.11
C GLU A 166 7.46 -20.14 1.28
N ARG A 167 6.59 -19.30 1.88
CA ARG A 167 5.69 -19.73 2.97
C ARG A 167 4.68 -20.77 2.54
N ASN A 168 4.12 -20.65 1.33
CA ASN A 168 3.15 -21.62 0.82
C ASN A 168 3.76 -22.99 0.50
N LEU A 169 5.07 -23.05 0.21
CA LEU A 169 5.77 -24.32 -0.03
C LEU A 169 6.29 -24.96 1.26
N SER A 170 6.73 -24.15 2.22
CA SER A 170 7.39 -24.62 3.44
C SER A 170 6.47 -24.77 4.65
N ASP A 171 5.25 -24.22 4.60
CA ASP A 171 4.34 -24.05 5.75
C ASP A 171 5.01 -23.35 6.96
N GLY A 172 6.09 -22.61 6.71
CA GLY A 172 7.00 -22.09 7.74
C GLY A 172 7.14 -20.58 7.74
N LEU A 173 7.94 -20.08 8.69
CA LEU A 173 8.35 -18.69 8.74
C LEU A 173 9.48 -18.40 7.75
N ASP A 174 9.20 -17.59 6.74
CA ASP A 174 10.26 -16.99 5.93
C ASP A 174 10.87 -15.76 6.63
N LEU A 175 11.83 -15.99 7.54
CA LEU A 175 12.62 -14.94 8.18
C LEU A 175 13.62 -14.26 7.21
N GLY A 176 13.93 -14.91 6.08
CA GLY A 176 14.78 -14.36 5.03
C GLY A 176 14.21 -13.09 4.40
N PHE A 177 12.89 -12.90 4.48
CA PHE A 177 12.23 -11.66 4.10
C PHE A 177 12.79 -10.42 4.82
N LEU A 178 13.06 -10.49 6.13
CA LEU A 178 13.42 -9.31 6.94
C LEU A 178 14.70 -8.60 6.47
N PRO A 179 15.84 -9.27 6.21
CA PRO A 179 17.02 -8.60 5.69
C PRO A 179 16.80 -8.02 4.27
N VAL A 180 16.09 -8.73 3.39
CA VAL A 180 15.79 -8.23 2.03
C VAL A 180 14.86 -7.02 2.09
N TRP A 181 13.85 -7.05 2.96
CA TRP A 181 12.95 -5.94 3.25
C TRP A 181 13.71 -4.74 3.82
N ALA A 182 14.63 -4.96 4.77
CA ALA A 182 15.43 -3.89 5.36
C ALA A 182 16.29 -3.18 4.30
N ILE A 183 16.87 -3.92 3.35
CA ILE A 183 17.58 -3.34 2.20
C ILE A 183 16.64 -2.50 1.34
N GLY A 184 15.45 -3.03 1.00
CA GLY A 184 14.45 -2.28 0.23
C GLY A 184 13.97 -1.00 0.92
N ALA A 185 13.70 -1.06 2.23
CA ALA A 185 13.33 0.08 3.05
C ALA A 185 14.46 1.11 3.14
N PHE A 186 15.71 0.65 3.29
CA PHE A 186 16.88 1.52 3.24
C PHE A 186 17.02 2.19 1.87
N CYS A 187 16.83 1.48 0.76
CA CYS A 187 16.82 2.08 -0.57
C CYS A 187 15.72 3.13 -0.71
N ALA A 188 14.51 2.88 -0.20
CA ALA A 188 13.42 3.87 -0.21
C ALA A 188 13.79 5.14 0.56
N TYR A 189 14.42 4.99 1.73
CA TYR A 189 14.92 6.08 2.55
C TYR A 189 16.06 6.84 1.84
N ALA A 190 17.07 6.13 1.34
CA ALA A 190 18.23 6.72 0.65
C ALA A 190 17.82 7.49 -0.62
N LEU A 191 16.79 7.02 -1.32
CA LEU A 191 16.24 7.71 -2.49
C LEU A 191 15.26 8.85 -2.11
N SER A 192 14.97 9.04 -0.82
CA SER A 192 13.97 10.00 -0.32
C SER A 192 12.59 9.83 -0.98
N TRP A 193 12.27 8.60 -1.41
CA TRP A 193 11.07 8.31 -2.19
C TRP A 193 9.94 7.85 -1.25
N ARG A 194 9.12 8.81 -0.83
CA ARG A 194 8.02 8.58 0.15
C ARG A 194 7.07 7.42 -0.21
N PRO A 195 6.62 7.25 -1.47
CA PRO A 195 5.82 6.08 -1.82
C PRO A 195 6.52 4.75 -1.54
N GLY A 196 7.85 4.70 -1.65
CA GLY A 196 8.65 3.52 -1.32
C GLY A 196 8.58 3.14 0.16
N LEU A 197 8.50 4.12 1.08
CA LEU A 197 8.32 3.84 2.51
C LEU A 197 6.92 3.28 2.81
N HIS A 198 5.89 3.76 2.11
CA HIS A 198 4.55 3.16 2.17
C HIS A 198 4.54 1.73 1.61
N LEU A 199 5.25 1.48 0.50
CA LEU A 199 5.38 0.13 -0.05
C LEU A 199 6.13 -0.80 0.90
N ALA A 200 7.17 -0.31 1.60
CA ALA A 200 7.85 -1.05 2.66
C ALA A 200 6.90 -1.39 3.81
N ALA A 201 6.07 -0.43 4.26
CA ALA A 201 5.11 -0.68 5.32
C ALA A 201 4.00 -1.66 4.91
N ILE A 202 3.51 -1.56 3.67
CA ILE A 202 2.49 -2.47 3.11
C ILE A 202 3.05 -3.89 2.97
N SER A 203 4.25 -4.05 2.42
CA SER A 203 4.87 -5.38 2.27
C SER A 203 5.15 -6.03 3.62
N LEU A 204 5.56 -5.24 4.62
CA LEU A 204 5.73 -5.72 5.99
C LEU A 204 4.40 -6.12 6.63
N LEU A 205 3.33 -5.35 6.41
CA LEU A 205 1.98 -5.71 6.88
C LEU A 205 1.54 -7.06 6.30
N VAL A 206 1.71 -7.25 4.98
CA VAL A 206 1.40 -8.53 4.31
C VAL A 206 2.21 -9.69 4.89
N TRP A 207 3.45 -9.43 5.30
CA TRP A 207 4.31 -10.45 5.94
C TRP A 207 3.95 -10.72 7.41
N ILE A 208 3.56 -9.70 8.18
CA ILE A 208 3.27 -9.77 9.62
C ILE A 208 1.91 -10.41 9.92
N VAL A 209 0.86 -10.04 9.19
CA VAL A 209 -0.52 -10.45 9.52
C VAL A 209 -0.69 -11.99 9.56
N PRO A 210 -0.15 -12.76 8.61
CA PRO A 210 -0.23 -14.22 8.63
C PRO A 210 0.56 -14.91 9.75
N LEU A 211 1.48 -14.21 10.46
CA LEU A 211 2.35 -14.83 11.46
C LEU A 211 1.58 -15.57 12.56
N GLY A 212 0.41 -15.07 12.94
CA GLY A 212 -0.39 -15.73 13.97
C GLY A 212 -0.84 -17.14 13.60
N GLY A 213 -1.04 -17.41 12.30
CA GLY A 213 -1.41 -18.73 11.78
C GLY A 213 -0.20 -19.62 11.48
N LEU A 214 1.02 -19.12 11.63
CA LEU A 214 2.26 -19.85 11.31
C LEU A 214 3.08 -20.20 12.56
N VAL A 215 2.71 -19.67 13.73
CA VAL A 215 3.51 -19.73 14.96
C VAL A 215 2.64 -20.23 16.12
N LEU A 216 3.27 -20.87 17.13
CA LEU A 216 2.63 -21.40 18.34
C LEU A 216 1.29 -22.09 18.05
N ASP A 217 1.37 -23.24 17.40
CA ASP A 217 0.24 -24.09 17.03
C ASP A 217 -0.81 -23.43 16.11
N GLN A 218 -0.45 -22.35 15.39
CA GLN A 218 -1.30 -21.61 14.43
C GLN A 218 -2.35 -20.67 15.06
N HIS A 219 -2.21 -20.30 16.33
CA HIS A 219 -3.21 -19.47 17.04
C HIS A 219 -2.57 -18.28 17.78
N ALA A 220 -1.47 -17.79 17.24
CA ALA A 220 -0.65 -16.73 17.84
C ALA A 220 -1.02 -15.32 17.36
N HIS A 221 -2.24 -15.10 16.85
CA HIS A 221 -2.65 -13.78 16.33
C HIS A 221 -2.62 -12.67 17.40
N TRP A 222 -2.68 -13.01 18.69
CA TRP A 222 -2.45 -12.08 19.78
C TRP A 222 -1.04 -11.45 19.75
N ILE A 223 -0.02 -12.16 19.28
CA ILE A 223 1.33 -11.60 19.09
C ILE A 223 1.29 -10.51 18.03
N VAL A 224 0.55 -10.74 16.94
CA VAL A 224 0.38 -9.77 15.86
C VAL A 224 -0.35 -8.52 16.37
N VAL A 225 -1.36 -8.68 17.24
CA VAL A 225 -2.02 -7.56 17.94
C VAL A 225 -1.00 -6.74 18.73
N LEU A 226 -0.16 -7.38 19.54
CA LEU A 226 0.87 -6.71 20.34
C LEU A 226 1.90 -5.98 19.48
N ILE A 227 2.35 -6.59 18.37
CA ILE A 227 3.25 -5.94 17.42
C ILE A 227 2.60 -4.69 16.84
N GLY A 228 1.37 -4.78 16.35
CA GLY A 228 0.64 -3.64 15.79
C GLY A 228 0.47 -2.50 16.81
N LEU A 229 0.14 -2.84 18.07
CA LEU A 229 -0.01 -1.88 19.15
C LEU A 229 1.33 -1.21 19.47
N ALA A 230 2.42 -1.98 19.54
CA ALA A 230 3.75 -1.43 19.78
C ALA A 230 4.18 -0.46 18.67
N VAL A 231 3.93 -0.82 17.40
CA VAL A 231 4.21 0.05 16.24
C VAL A 231 3.34 1.31 16.29
N GLY A 232 2.04 1.18 16.60
CA GLY A 232 1.13 2.31 16.76
C GLY A 232 1.55 3.26 17.90
N LEU A 233 1.94 2.71 19.04
CA LEU A 233 2.45 3.48 20.18
C LEU A 233 3.77 4.18 19.84
N ALA A 234 4.69 3.51 19.13
CA ALA A 234 5.92 4.13 18.65
C ALA A 234 5.63 5.30 17.70
N GLY A 235 4.66 5.14 16.80
CA GLY A 235 4.22 6.20 15.88
C GLY A 235 3.56 7.40 16.56
N SER A 236 2.93 7.21 17.72
CA SER A 236 2.27 8.29 18.47
C SER A 236 3.17 8.92 19.55
N LEU A 237 3.75 8.12 20.45
CA LEU A 237 4.58 8.60 21.56
C LEU A 237 5.99 9.00 21.10
N GLY A 238 6.55 8.27 20.13
CA GLY A 238 7.87 8.52 19.54
C GLY A 238 7.85 9.49 18.36
N ALA A 239 6.71 10.13 18.07
CA ALA A 239 6.50 10.90 16.84
C ALA A 239 7.62 11.94 16.59
N LYS A 240 8.02 12.70 17.62
CA LYS A 240 9.04 13.75 17.49
C LYS A 240 10.41 13.20 17.08
N GLU A 241 10.86 12.11 17.70
CA GLU A 241 12.16 11.51 17.40
C GLU A 241 12.15 10.81 16.05
N LEU A 242 11.05 10.10 15.74
CA LEU A 242 10.87 9.45 14.45
C LEU A 242 10.87 10.46 13.30
N ASP A 243 10.13 11.57 13.47
CA ASP A 243 10.05 12.63 12.47
C ASP A 243 11.36 13.41 12.31
N ARG A 244 12.16 13.49 13.37
CA ARG A 244 13.50 14.07 13.35
C ARG A 244 14.48 13.23 12.53
N VAL A 245 14.42 11.90 12.64
CA VAL A 245 15.40 10.99 12.02
C VAL A 245 15.02 10.65 10.58
N VAL A 246 13.75 10.33 10.33
CA VAL A 246 13.29 9.77 9.03
C VAL A 246 12.49 10.79 8.21
N GLY A 247 12.10 11.92 8.80
CA GLY A 247 11.13 12.86 8.24
C GLY A 247 9.71 12.51 8.66
N PRO A 248 8.67 13.23 8.18
CA PRO A 248 7.30 13.18 8.71
C PRO A 248 6.60 11.84 8.40
N VAL A 249 6.94 10.79 9.13
CA VAL A 249 6.48 9.41 8.94
C VAL A 249 5.73 8.88 10.15
N SER A 250 5.77 9.57 11.30
CA SER A 250 5.08 9.18 12.53
C SER A 250 3.61 8.86 12.32
N GLY A 251 2.90 9.71 11.58
CA GLY A 251 1.50 9.50 11.23
C GLY A 251 1.27 8.25 10.38
N ALA A 252 2.17 7.94 9.45
CA ALA A 252 2.09 6.72 8.64
C ALA A 252 2.40 5.48 9.49
N VAL A 253 3.42 5.54 10.35
CA VAL A 253 3.77 4.46 11.28
C VAL A 253 2.59 4.14 12.21
N PHE A 254 1.94 5.17 12.76
CA PHE A 254 0.71 4.97 13.54
C PHE A 254 -0.39 4.28 12.72
N ALA A 255 -0.65 4.77 11.50
CA ALA A 255 -1.70 4.26 10.64
C ALA A 255 -1.48 2.79 10.26
N TYR A 256 -0.24 2.38 9.94
CA TYR A 256 0.07 0.98 9.65
C TYR A 256 0.11 0.10 10.91
N GLY A 257 0.56 0.61 12.06
CA GLY A 257 0.44 -0.10 13.34
C GLY A 257 -1.01 -0.41 13.68
N LEU A 258 -1.89 0.60 13.54
CA LEU A 258 -3.33 0.46 13.68
C LEU A 258 -3.90 -0.58 12.70
N ALA A 259 -3.50 -0.56 11.43
CA ALA A 259 -3.95 -1.52 10.44
C ALA A 259 -3.54 -2.97 10.79
N ILE A 260 -2.32 -3.18 11.28
CA ILE A 260 -1.84 -4.50 11.76
C ILE A 260 -2.69 -4.97 12.94
N THR A 261 -2.90 -4.11 13.94
CA THR A 261 -3.71 -4.43 15.13
C THR A 261 -5.14 -4.80 14.76
N ILE A 262 -5.80 -4.01 13.91
CA ILE A 262 -7.17 -4.27 13.47
C ILE A 262 -7.25 -5.56 12.67
N ALA A 263 -6.34 -5.80 11.73
CA ALA A 263 -6.34 -7.02 10.94
C ALA A 263 -6.20 -8.27 11.84
N ALA A 264 -5.32 -8.22 12.84
CA ALA A 264 -5.12 -9.31 13.78
C ALA A 264 -6.31 -9.52 14.72
N LEU A 265 -6.92 -8.45 15.25
CA LEU A 265 -8.15 -8.53 16.05
C LEU A 265 -9.31 -9.10 15.23
N PHE A 266 -9.46 -8.67 13.97
CA PHE A 266 -10.48 -9.18 13.07
C PHE A 266 -10.31 -10.68 12.82
N ILE A 267 -9.07 -11.15 12.61
CA ILE A 267 -8.78 -12.58 12.49
C ILE A 267 -9.16 -13.32 13.78
N LEU A 268 -8.76 -12.83 14.95
CA LEU A 268 -9.10 -13.43 16.25
C LEU A 268 -10.62 -13.52 16.49
N GLN A 269 -11.39 -12.53 16.03
CA GLN A 269 -12.84 -12.47 16.25
C GLN A 269 -13.66 -13.32 15.26
N PHE A 270 -13.18 -13.44 14.02
CA PHE A 270 -14.02 -13.92 12.93
C PHE A 270 -13.46 -15.12 12.16
N ILE A 271 -12.17 -15.41 12.28
CA ILE A 271 -11.49 -16.44 11.50
C ILE A 271 -10.83 -17.50 12.40
N ASP A 272 -10.28 -17.11 13.56
CA ASP A 272 -9.64 -18.03 14.50
C ASP A 272 -10.69 -18.80 15.32
N ASP A 273 -10.98 -20.02 14.88
CA ASP A 273 -11.95 -20.90 15.53
C ASP A 273 -11.48 -21.42 16.90
N ARG A 274 -10.18 -21.37 17.27
CA ARG A 274 -9.79 -21.70 18.65
C ARG A 274 -10.01 -20.54 19.60
N ALA A 275 -9.84 -19.31 19.12
CA ALA A 275 -10.15 -18.12 19.90
C ALA A 275 -11.67 -18.06 20.22
N ILE A 276 -12.53 -18.43 19.26
CA ILE A 276 -13.98 -18.50 19.45
C ILE A 276 -14.53 -19.82 18.87
N PRO A 277 -14.54 -20.91 19.66
CA PRO A 277 -14.94 -22.25 19.20
C PRO A 277 -16.38 -22.34 18.69
N GLN A 278 -17.33 -21.74 19.43
CA GLN A 278 -18.73 -21.69 19.04
C GLN A 278 -19.40 -20.45 19.62
N THR A 279 -20.02 -19.61 18.79
CA THR A 279 -20.82 -18.46 19.26
C THR A 279 -22.14 -18.86 19.91
N ARG A 280 -22.53 -20.14 19.83
CA ARG A 280 -23.68 -20.71 20.53
C ARG A 280 -23.39 -21.04 21.99
N ASP A 281 -22.12 -21.21 22.35
CA ASP A 281 -21.69 -21.35 23.75
C ASP A 281 -21.68 -19.95 24.40
N PRO A 282 -22.31 -19.76 25.59
CA PRO A 282 -22.20 -18.53 26.37
C PRO A 282 -20.76 -18.02 26.52
N ASN A 283 -19.77 -18.90 26.68
CA ASN A 283 -18.37 -18.51 26.84
C ASN A 283 -17.78 -17.95 25.54
N GLY A 284 -18.02 -18.61 24.41
CA GLY A 284 -17.58 -18.14 23.09
C GLY A 284 -18.24 -16.81 22.72
N MET A 285 -19.52 -16.63 23.05
CA MET A 285 -20.22 -15.35 22.86
C MET A 285 -19.64 -14.24 23.75
N LEU A 286 -19.32 -14.53 25.02
CA LEU A 286 -18.71 -13.57 25.93
C LEU A 286 -17.33 -13.12 25.43
N VAL A 287 -16.47 -14.04 24.96
CA VAL A 287 -15.17 -13.71 24.38
C VAL A 287 -15.32 -12.83 23.14
N LEU A 288 -16.24 -13.16 22.24
CA LEU A 288 -16.54 -12.32 21.07
C LEU A 288 -16.97 -10.91 21.47
N VAL A 289 -17.87 -10.77 22.45
CA VAL A 289 -18.34 -9.47 22.93
C VAL A 289 -17.20 -8.67 23.55
N LEU A 290 -16.35 -9.29 24.37
CA LEU A 290 -15.20 -8.60 24.97
C LEU A 290 -14.21 -8.10 23.92
N LEU A 291 -13.87 -8.95 22.94
CA LEU A 291 -13.00 -8.55 21.83
C LEU A 291 -13.64 -7.45 20.99
N ALA A 292 -14.94 -7.53 20.70
CA ALA A 292 -15.66 -6.51 19.95
C ALA A 292 -15.66 -5.15 20.68
N VAL A 293 -15.92 -5.15 21.99
CA VAL A 293 -15.88 -3.92 22.81
C VAL A 293 -14.46 -3.34 22.80
N LEU A 294 -13.43 -4.19 22.93
CA LEU A 294 -12.03 -3.76 22.87
C LEU A 294 -11.68 -3.14 21.50
N THR A 295 -12.05 -3.81 20.41
CA THR A 295 -11.81 -3.36 19.03
C THR A 295 -12.52 -2.03 18.78
N LEU A 296 -13.80 -1.90 19.16
CA LEU A 296 -14.56 -0.66 19.00
C LEU A 296 -13.97 0.49 19.84
N ALA A 297 -13.57 0.23 21.09
CA ALA A 297 -12.91 1.23 21.93
C ALA A 297 -11.58 1.70 21.32
N LEU A 298 -10.77 0.77 20.79
CA LEU A 298 -9.52 1.09 20.09
C LEU A 298 -9.77 1.94 18.84
N LEU A 299 -10.78 1.59 18.04
CA LEU A 299 -11.15 2.34 16.83
C LEU A 299 -11.60 3.75 17.16
N LEU A 300 -12.43 3.93 18.20
CA LEU A 300 -12.85 5.25 18.67
C LEU A 300 -11.67 6.08 19.18
N ALA A 301 -10.76 5.46 19.95
CA ALA A 301 -9.53 6.13 20.39
C ALA A 301 -8.64 6.54 19.22
N ALA A 302 -8.50 5.67 18.20
CA ALA A 302 -7.75 5.97 16.98
C ALA A 302 -8.39 7.09 16.15
N MET A 303 -9.73 7.14 16.07
CA MET A 303 -10.45 8.26 15.43
C MET A 303 -10.23 9.57 16.18
N ALA A 304 -10.36 9.56 17.52
CA ALA A 304 -10.12 10.74 18.33
C ALA A 304 -8.68 11.25 18.16
N TRP A 305 -7.69 10.35 18.23
CA TRP A 305 -6.29 10.68 17.98
C TRP A 305 -6.06 11.21 16.57
N GLY A 306 -6.65 10.57 15.55
CA GLY A 306 -6.57 11.00 14.15
C GLY A 306 -7.14 12.40 13.91
N ILE A 307 -8.25 12.74 14.57
CA ILE A 307 -8.84 14.10 14.52
C ILE A 307 -7.92 15.11 15.20
N HIS A 308 -7.38 14.79 16.39
CA HIS A 308 -6.49 15.69 17.12
C HIS A 308 -5.14 15.93 16.42
N THR A 309 -4.68 14.96 15.63
CA THR A 309 -3.38 15.02 14.92
C THR A 309 -3.49 15.35 13.44
N ASP A 310 -4.71 15.60 12.94
CA ASP A 310 -5.02 15.77 11.49
C ASP A 310 -4.47 14.62 10.62
N ASN A 311 -4.41 13.41 11.20
CA ASN A 311 -3.95 12.22 10.50
C ASN A 311 -5.10 11.54 9.75
N ASN A 312 -5.33 12.04 8.53
CA ASN A 312 -6.36 11.53 7.64
C ASN A 312 -6.20 10.03 7.34
N GLY A 313 -4.97 9.51 7.24
CA GLY A 313 -4.73 8.09 6.96
C GLY A 313 -5.25 7.19 8.07
N ALA A 314 -4.88 7.48 9.32
CA ALA A 314 -5.37 6.77 10.49
C ALA A 314 -6.91 6.85 10.62
N MET A 315 -7.47 8.03 10.35
CA MET A 315 -8.91 8.27 10.40
C MET A 315 -9.67 7.40 9.38
N TRP A 316 -9.24 7.36 8.12
CA TRP A 316 -9.89 6.53 7.09
C TRP A 316 -9.77 5.04 7.38
N ILE A 317 -8.62 4.57 7.87
CA ILE A 317 -8.42 3.17 8.29
C ILE A 317 -9.39 2.84 9.44
N ALA A 318 -9.47 3.71 10.46
CA ALA A 318 -10.37 3.49 11.59
C ALA A 318 -11.84 3.48 11.16
N TYR A 319 -12.28 4.37 10.27
CA TYR A 319 -13.64 4.37 9.76
C TYR A 319 -13.98 3.13 8.94
N ALA A 320 -13.10 2.73 8.03
CA ALA A 320 -13.29 1.53 7.22
C ALA A 320 -13.37 0.28 8.11
N ALA A 321 -12.47 0.18 9.10
CA ALA A 321 -12.45 -0.91 10.05
C ALA A 321 -13.69 -0.93 10.95
N PHE A 322 -14.14 0.22 11.46
CA PHE A 322 -15.36 0.32 12.25
C PHE A 322 -16.60 -0.13 11.47
N ALA A 323 -16.69 0.27 10.20
CA ALA A 323 -17.78 -0.19 9.33
C ALA A 323 -17.72 -1.70 9.10
N ALA A 324 -16.52 -2.26 8.83
CA ALA A 324 -16.33 -3.70 8.65
C ALA A 324 -16.63 -4.49 9.93
N GLU A 325 -16.22 -3.99 11.09
CA GLU A 325 -16.44 -4.60 12.40
C GLU A 325 -17.93 -4.70 12.71
N ILE A 326 -18.67 -3.58 12.62
CA ILE A 326 -20.12 -3.56 12.83
C ILE A 326 -20.82 -4.48 11.84
N PHE A 327 -20.39 -4.47 10.58
CA PHE A 327 -20.98 -5.32 9.55
C PHE A 327 -20.85 -6.80 9.88
N THR A 328 -19.64 -7.24 10.22
CA THR A 328 -19.36 -8.66 10.51
C THR A 328 -20.00 -9.10 11.82
N LEU A 329 -19.97 -8.26 12.87
CA LEU A 329 -20.68 -8.53 14.12
C LEU A 329 -22.16 -8.75 13.87
N TYR A 330 -22.80 -7.85 13.13
CA TYR A 330 -24.21 -7.97 12.78
C TYR A 330 -24.47 -9.28 12.02
N ALA A 331 -23.69 -9.56 10.98
CA ALA A 331 -23.85 -10.77 10.16
C ALA A 331 -23.73 -12.05 11.00
N LYS A 332 -22.74 -12.12 11.91
CA LYS A 332 -22.47 -13.27 12.77
C LYS A 332 -23.51 -13.44 13.89
N THR A 333 -24.08 -12.34 14.41
CA THR A 333 -25.10 -12.38 15.47
C THR A 333 -26.50 -12.69 14.95
N PHE A 334 -26.93 -12.10 13.82
CA PHE A 334 -28.32 -12.17 13.37
C PHE A 334 -28.58 -13.20 12.27
N GLY A 335 -27.56 -13.66 11.54
CA GLY A 335 -27.57 -14.84 10.64
C GLY A 335 -28.48 -14.79 9.40
N ASN A 336 -29.56 -14.00 9.39
CA ASN A 336 -30.50 -13.90 8.28
C ASN A 336 -30.21 -12.66 7.43
N LEU A 337 -29.88 -12.87 6.15
CA LEU A 337 -29.56 -11.82 5.16
C LEU A 337 -30.66 -10.75 5.03
N LEU A 338 -31.93 -11.10 5.28
CA LEU A 338 -33.06 -10.17 5.23
C LEU A 338 -33.06 -9.21 6.43
N ASN A 339 -32.76 -9.69 7.62
CA ASN A 339 -32.60 -8.82 8.79
C ASN A 339 -31.37 -7.92 8.59
N THR A 340 -30.30 -8.44 7.99
CA THR A 340 -29.08 -7.67 7.65
C THR A 340 -29.34 -6.52 6.69
N SER A 341 -30.04 -6.77 5.59
CA SER A 341 -30.34 -5.71 4.61
C SER A 341 -31.25 -4.61 5.18
N LEU A 342 -32.26 -4.97 5.98
CA LEU A 342 -33.17 -4.02 6.63
C LEU A 342 -32.46 -3.12 7.65
N PHE A 343 -31.57 -3.68 8.48
CA PHE A 343 -30.78 -2.89 9.44
C PHE A 343 -29.90 -1.86 8.74
N PHE A 344 -29.15 -2.28 7.70
CA PHE A 344 -28.28 -1.35 6.96
C PHE A 344 -29.06 -0.28 6.21
N LEU A 345 -30.23 -0.61 5.65
CA LEU A 345 -31.10 0.38 5.04
C LEU A 345 -31.54 1.44 6.07
N MET A 346 -31.99 1.01 7.26
CA MET A 346 -32.39 1.91 8.34
C MET A 346 -31.22 2.76 8.85
N ALA A 347 -30.06 2.15 9.09
CA ALA A 347 -28.85 2.87 9.50
C ALA A 347 -28.41 3.91 8.46
N ALA A 348 -28.42 3.56 7.17
CA ALA A 348 -28.08 4.48 6.09
C ALA A 348 -29.05 5.66 6.02
N ILE A 349 -30.36 5.42 6.20
CA ILE A 349 -31.38 6.48 6.26
C ILE A 349 -31.13 7.40 7.46
N ILE A 350 -30.90 6.84 8.66
CA ILE A 350 -30.66 7.61 9.89
C ILE A 350 -29.39 8.46 9.75
N VAL A 351 -28.27 7.87 9.33
CA VAL A 351 -26.99 8.56 9.17
C VAL A 351 -27.09 9.65 8.10
N SER A 352 -27.75 9.38 6.98
CA SER A 352 -28.00 10.39 5.93
C SER A 352 -28.87 11.54 6.45
N GLY A 353 -29.88 11.23 7.27
CA GLY A 353 -30.73 12.22 7.94
C GLY A 353 -29.95 13.10 8.93
N LEU A 354 -29.10 12.49 9.77
CA LEU A 354 -28.23 13.21 10.70
C LEU A 354 -27.21 14.08 9.97
N ALA A 355 -26.58 13.58 8.91
CA ALA A 355 -25.65 14.34 8.08
C ALA A 355 -26.35 15.56 7.43
N TRP A 356 -27.55 15.36 6.88
CA TRP A 356 -28.36 16.44 6.33
C TRP A 356 -28.75 17.48 7.39
N LEU A 357 -29.12 17.03 8.59
CA LEU A 357 -29.46 17.90 9.71
C LEU A 357 -28.24 18.73 10.17
N ALA A 358 -27.08 18.08 10.32
CA ALA A 358 -25.84 18.75 10.65
C ALA A 358 -25.46 19.83 9.61
N LEU A 359 -25.59 19.51 8.32
CA LEU A 359 -25.39 20.49 7.23
C LEU A 359 -26.38 21.65 7.30
N ARG A 360 -27.65 21.41 7.65
CA ARG A 360 -28.66 22.46 7.85
C ARG A 360 -28.35 23.35 9.05
N LEU A 361 -27.94 22.77 10.17
CA LEU A 361 -27.56 23.51 11.38
C LEU A 361 -26.31 24.35 11.14
N HIS A 362 -25.33 23.84 10.39
CA HIS A 362 -24.14 24.58 10.01
C HIS A 362 -24.46 25.76 9.07
N LYS A 363 -25.38 25.59 8.11
CA LYS A 363 -25.86 26.70 7.26
C LYS A 363 -26.64 27.77 8.04
N ARG A 364 -27.30 27.41 9.14
CA ARG A 364 -28.07 28.34 9.99
C ARG A 364 -27.21 29.12 11.00
N SER A 365 -26.02 28.63 11.34
CA SER A 365 -25.09 29.26 12.29
C SER A 365 -24.11 30.25 11.64
N HIS A 366 -24.01 30.27 10.31
CA HIS A 366 -23.30 31.32 9.55
C HIS A 366 -24.15 31.97 8.44
N PRO A 367 -25.26 32.66 8.76
CA PRO A 367 -25.81 33.65 7.87
C PRO A 367 -25.02 34.96 8.05
N LEU A 368 -24.32 35.41 7.01
CA LEU A 368 -23.76 36.77 6.83
C LEU A 368 -22.42 37.09 7.53
N ALA A 369 -21.32 36.85 6.82
CA ALA A 369 -20.11 37.70 6.87
C ALA A 369 -19.77 38.23 5.46
N GLY A 370 -20.82 38.54 4.70
CA GLY A 370 -20.75 38.99 3.30
C GLY A 370 -22.05 39.68 2.89
N ALA A 371 -22.45 40.69 3.67
CA ALA A 371 -23.39 41.73 3.27
C ALA A 371 -23.43 42.81 4.36
N VAL A 372 -22.35 43.59 4.47
CA VAL A 372 -22.47 45.01 4.81
C VAL A 372 -21.55 45.74 3.84
N ALA A 373 -22.13 46.78 3.24
CA ALA A 373 -21.61 47.63 2.20
C ALA A 373 -20.31 48.34 2.55
#